data_AF-A0A8T2X4K0-F1
#
_entry.id   AF-A0A8T2X4K0-F1
#
_cell.length_a   1.000
_cell.length_b   1.000
_cell.length_c   1.000
_cell.angle_alpha   90.00
_cell.angle_beta   90.00
_cell.angle_gamma   90.00
#
_symmetry.space_group_name_H-M   'P 1'
#
loop_
_entity.id
_entity.type
_entity.pdbx_description
1 polymer ?
#
loop_
_entity_poly.entity_id
_entity_poly.type
_entity_poly.pdbx_seq_one_letter_code
_entity_poly.pdbx_strand_id
1 'polypeptide(L)'
;HGGSRAAEYLKEHLFENLLKHPQFMADTKLAIRSHVVAWFFYISVKDKAGTNIMNPSQSYQQTDVDFLDSEKDTYRDDGSTASTAVLVGDHLYVANVGDSRTVISKGGKGISDAMSYIFHSTVAIPLSEDHKPNRSDERKRIESAGGVVMWA
;
A
#
# COMPACT_ATOMS: atom_id res chain seq x y z
N HIS A 1 -3.72 -4.31 15.42
CA HIS A 1 -4.91 -4.44 16.29
C HIS A 1 -4.97 -5.86 16.84
N GLY A 2 -5.70 -6.09 17.94
CA GLY A 2 -5.79 -7.43 18.57
C GLY A 2 -4.51 -7.95 19.24
N GLY A 3 -3.37 -7.33 18.94
CA GLY A 3 -2.05 -7.58 19.48
C GLY A 3 -0.99 -7.00 18.54
N SER A 4 0.28 -7.32 18.76
CA SER A 4 1.41 -6.84 17.94
C SER A 4 2.01 -7.88 17.00
N ARG A 5 1.62 -9.16 17.10
CA ARG A 5 2.30 -10.26 16.39
C ARG A 5 2.22 -10.09 14.88
N ALA A 6 1.04 -9.78 14.36
CA ALA A 6 0.86 -9.51 12.93
C ALA A 6 1.73 -8.34 12.43
N ALA A 7 1.83 -7.26 13.22
CA ALA A 7 2.63 -6.09 12.83
C ALA A 7 4.13 -6.36 12.85
N GLU A 8 4.63 -7.07 13.87
CA GLU A 8 6.04 -7.47 13.94
C GLU A 8 6.38 -8.47 12.82
N TYR A 9 5.52 -9.45 12.54
CA TYR A 9 5.73 -10.39 11.44
C TYR A 9 5.81 -9.68 10.08
N LEU A 10 4.89 -8.75 9.81
CA LEU A 10 4.92 -7.96 8.57
C LEU A 10 6.21 -7.14 8.43
N LYS A 11 6.66 -6.52 9.53
CA LYS A 11 7.90 -5.72 9.55
C LYS A 11 9.13 -6.54 9.17
N GLU A 12 9.17 -7.82 9.56
CA GLU A 12 10.30 -8.72 9.28
C GLU A 12 10.19 -9.37 7.89
N HIS A 13 8.99 -9.74 7.44
CA HIS A 13 8.83 -10.63 6.28
C HIS A 13 8.24 -9.98 5.03
N LEU A 14 7.45 -8.91 5.15
CA LEU A 14 6.72 -8.36 4.01
C LEU A 14 7.66 -7.83 2.91
N PHE A 15 8.72 -7.11 3.31
CA PHE A 15 9.70 -6.59 2.36
C PHE A 15 10.55 -7.70 1.74
N GLU A 16 10.97 -8.70 2.52
CA GLU A 16 11.71 -9.85 2.01
C GLU A 16 10.90 -10.66 0.98
N ASN A 17 9.62 -10.88 1.26
CA ASN A 17 8.71 -11.58 0.34
C ASN A 17 8.46 -10.78 -0.94
N LEU A 18 8.53 -9.45 -0.88
CA LEU A 18 8.53 -8.60 -2.07
C LEU A 18 9.84 -8.75 -2.87
N LEU A 19 11.00 -8.76 -2.22
CA LEU A 19 12.29 -8.92 -2.88
C LEU A 19 12.47 -10.29 -3.57
N LYS A 20 11.87 -11.34 -3.02
CA LYS A 20 11.93 -12.71 -3.56
C LYS A 20 11.16 -12.87 -4.88
N HIS A 21 10.35 -11.89 -5.29
CA HIS A 21 9.58 -12.03 -6.52
C HIS A 21 10.50 -12.12 -7.75
N PRO A 22 10.30 -13.09 -8.66
CA PRO A 22 11.20 -13.33 -9.79
C PRO A 22 11.38 -12.12 -10.72
N GLN A 23 10.38 -11.25 -10.79
CA GLN A 23 10.42 -10.05 -11.61
C GLN A 23 10.88 -8.80 -10.84
N PHE A 24 11.21 -8.87 -9.54
CA PHE A 24 11.48 -7.67 -8.75
C PHE A 24 12.59 -6.79 -9.34
N MET A 25 13.67 -7.41 -9.81
CA MET A 25 14.81 -6.71 -10.42
C MET A 25 14.63 -6.48 -11.94
N ALA A 26 13.88 -7.34 -12.63
CA ALA A 26 13.71 -7.28 -14.09
C ALA A 26 12.57 -6.34 -14.52
N ASP A 27 11.48 -6.34 -13.77
CA ASP A 27 10.30 -5.50 -13.95
C ASP A 27 9.69 -5.19 -12.57
N THR A 28 10.31 -4.25 -11.87
CA THR A 28 9.86 -3.82 -10.54
C THR A 28 8.41 -3.34 -10.55
N LYS A 29 7.96 -2.74 -11.66
CA LYS A 29 6.57 -2.29 -11.81
C LYS A 29 5.62 -3.49 -11.83
N LEU A 30 5.93 -4.53 -12.59
CA LEU A 30 5.17 -5.78 -12.60
C LEU A 30 5.23 -6.47 -11.23
N ALA A 31 6.41 -6.56 -10.63
CA ALA A 31 6.58 -7.14 -9.31
C ALA A 31 5.67 -6.45 -8.29
N ILE A 32 5.80 -5.15 -8.09
CA ILE A 32 4.98 -4.46 -7.09
C ILE A 32 3.49 -4.48 -7.46
N ARG A 33 3.12 -4.34 -8.75
CA ARG A 33 1.73 -4.50 -9.21
C ARG A 33 1.13 -5.86 -8.86
N SER A 34 1.92 -6.92 -8.94
CA SER A 34 1.50 -8.28 -8.63
C SER A 34 1.46 -8.57 -7.13
N HIS A 35 1.65 -7.58 -6.25
CA HIS A 35 1.79 -7.82 -4.80
C HIS A 35 0.71 -7.18 -3.94
N VAL A 36 -0.05 -6.22 -4.46
CA VAL A 36 -1.01 -5.46 -3.67
C VAL A 36 -2.44 -5.84 -4.03
N VAL A 37 -3.25 -6.20 -3.02
CA VAL A 37 -4.68 -6.51 -3.19
C VAL A 37 -5.51 -5.26 -3.46
N ALA A 38 -4.88 -4.08 -3.53
CA ALA A 38 -5.59 -2.81 -3.58
C ALA A 38 -4.79 -1.70 -4.24
N TRP A 39 -5.55 -0.76 -4.80
CA TRP A 39 -5.15 0.58 -5.23
C TRP A 39 -3.65 0.79 -5.27
N PHE A 40 -3.05 0.33 -6.38
CA PHE A 40 -1.65 0.58 -6.65
C PHE A 40 -1.51 1.95 -7.29
N PHE A 41 -0.75 2.80 -6.62
CA PHE A 41 -0.41 4.13 -7.11
C PHE A 41 1.04 4.12 -7.60
N TYR A 42 1.22 4.52 -8.85
CA TYR A 42 2.52 4.62 -9.50
C TYR A 42 2.82 6.09 -9.79
N ILE A 43 3.96 6.57 -9.30
CA ILE A 43 4.54 7.86 -9.70
C ILE A 43 5.91 7.58 -10.31
N SER A 44 6.10 7.99 -11.56
CA SER A 44 7.44 8.31 -12.02
C SER A 44 7.79 9.71 -11.52
N VAL A 45 8.92 9.86 -10.82
CA VAL A 45 9.40 11.15 -10.30
C VAL A 45 9.62 12.16 -11.44
N LYS A 46 9.75 11.69 -12.69
CA LYS A 46 9.80 12.53 -13.90
C LYS A 46 8.44 12.77 -14.56
N ASP A 47 7.47 11.86 -14.39
CA ASP A 47 6.20 11.90 -15.10
C ASP A 47 5.04 12.32 -14.18
N LYS A 48 4.36 13.42 -14.55
CA LYS A 48 3.50 14.19 -13.62
C LYS A 48 2.10 13.63 -13.42
N ALA A 49 1.72 12.60 -14.19
CA ALA A 49 0.40 11.98 -14.12
C ALA A 49 0.54 10.60 -13.46
N GLY A 50 0.06 10.48 -12.22
CA GLY A 50 -0.07 9.19 -11.55
C GLY A 50 -1.11 8.33 -12.26
N THR A 51 -0.89 7.02 -12.33
CA THR A 51 -1.83 6.06 -12.94
C THR A 51 -2.21 5.00 -11.93
N ASN A 52 -3.52 4.78 -11.73
CA ASN A 52 -4.05 3.68 -10.91
C ASN A 52 -4.16 2.41 -11.76
N ILE A 53 -3.58 1.30 -11.29
CA ILE A 53 -3.70 -0.01 -11.95
C ILE A 53 -4.05 -1.06 -10.89
N MET A 54 -4.98 -1.97 -11.17
CA MET A 54 -5.35 -3.08 -10.28
C MET A 54 -4.85 -4.42 -10.87
N ASN A 55 -4.24 -5.31 -10.06
CA ASN A 55 -3.84 -6.68 -10.43
C ASN A 55 -3.63 -7.55 -9.16
N PRO A 56 -3.67 -8.90 -9.25
CA PRO A 56 -3.69 -9.81 -8.09
C PRO A 56 -2.34 -9.92 -7.36
N SER A 57 -2.42 -10.20 -6.05
CA SER A 57 -1.34 -10.08 -5.04
C SER A 57 -0.70 -11.43 -4.65
N GLN A 58 0.59 -11.63 -4.91
CA GLN A 58 1.31 -12.81 -4.43
C GLN A 58 1.95 -12.57 -3.05
N SER A 59 2.68 -11.48 -2.82
CA SER A 59 3.47 -11.36 -1.57
C SER A 59 2.68 -10.94 -0.33
N TYR A 60 1.66 -10.07 -0.42
CA TYR A 60 0.79 -9.81 0.73
C TYR A 60 0.01 -11.07 1.13
N GLN A 61 -0.53 -11.80 0.15
CA GLN A 61 -1.22 -13.08 0.40
C GLN A 61 -0.28 -14.12 0.97
N GLN A 62 0.93 -14.25 0.42
CA GLN A 62 1.91 -15.21 0.92
C GLN A 62 2.32 -14.87 2.36
N THR A 63 2.58 -13.59 2.65
CA THR A 63 2.94 -13.15 4.01
C THR A 63 1.79 -13.39 5.00
N ASP A 64 0.54 -13.20 4.55
CA ASP A 64 -0.65 -13.50 5.36
C ASP A 64 -0.78 -15.01 5.63
N VAL A 65 -0.59 -15.85 4.61
CA VAL A 65 -0.58 -17.32 4.74
C VAL A 65 0.55 -17.77 5.68
N ASP A 66 1.77 -17.27 5.49
CA ASP A 66 2.94 -17.63 6.31
C ASP A 66 2.74 -17.22 7.78
N PHE A 67 2.15 -16.04 8.02
CA PHE A 67 1.78 -15.59 9.36
C PHE A 67 0.75 -16.53 9.99
N LEU A 68 -0.35 -16.83 9.27
CA LEU A 68 -1.40 -17.73 9.76
C LEU A 68 -0.87 -19.13 10.08
N ASP A 69 0.07 -19.65 9.29
CA ASP A 69 0.72 -20.94 9.52
C ASP A 69 1.67 -20.90 10.73
N SER A 70 2.41 -19.81 10.92
CA SER A 70 3.32 -19.62 12.06
C SER A 70 2.59 -19.49 13.40
N GLU A 71 1.37 -18.94 13.39
CA GLU A 71 0.52 -18.69 14.57
C GLU A 71 -0.66 -19.67 14.67
N LYS A 72 -0.51 -20.89 14.13
CA LYS A 72 -1.60 -21.90 14.09
C LYS A 72 -2.06 -22.40 15.46
N ASP A 73 -1.20 -22.34 16.47
CA ASP A 73 -1.45 -22.84 17.82
C ASP A 73 -1.79 -21.70 18.82
N THR A 74 -1.93 -20.46 18.34
CA THR A 74 -2.26 -19.28 19.15
C THR A 74 -3.64 -18.74 18.82
N TYR A 75 -4.17 -17.87 19.70
CA TYR A 75 -5.46 -17.22 19.48
C TYR A 75 -5.31 -16.12 18.40
N ARG A 76 -6.03 -16.28 17.28
CA ARG A 76 -5.84 -15.52 16.03
C ARG A 76 -6.66 -14.23 15.93
N ASP A 77 -6.53 -13.34 16.91
CA ASP A 77 -7.22 -12.05 16.89
C ASP A 77 -6.31 -10.87 16.49
N ASP A 78 -5.00 -11.13 16.34
CA ASP A 78 -4.03 -10.16 15.86
C ASP A 78 -4.23 -9.89 14.36
N GLY A 79 -4.26 -8.60 14.00
CA GLY A 79 -4.19 -8.17 12.60
C GLY A 79 -3.50 -6.83 12.50
N SER A 80 -3.11 -6.43 11.30
CA SER A 80 -2.40 -5.17 11.07
C SER A 80 -2.81 -4.55 9.75
N THR A 81 -2.71 -3.22 9.70
CA THR A 81 -2.62 -2.51 8.42
C THR A 81 -1.20 -2.66 7.86
N ALA A 82 -1.04 -2.41 6.57
CA ALA A 82 0.27 -2.35 5.94
C ALA A 82 0.27 -1.36 4.78
N SER A 83 1.20 -0.41 4.82
CA SER A 83 1.42 0.56 3.76
C SER A 83 2.89 0.52 3.37
N THR A 84 3.20 0.25 2.10
CA THR A 84 4.58 0.16 1.62
C THR A 84 4.82 1.15 0.50
N ALA A 85 5.95 1.85 0.59
CA ALA A 85 6.45 2.74 -0.45
C ALA A 85 7.84 2.26 -0.89
N VAL A 86 8.00 1.92 -2.16
CA VAL A 86 9.25 1.39 -2.71
C VAL A 86 9.73 2.32 -3.80
N LEU A 87 10.97 2.81 -3.65
CA LEU A 87 11.61 3.68 -4.61
C LEU A 87 12.66 2.87 -5.39
N VAL A 88 12.48 2.74 -6.70
CA VAL A 88 13.48 2.12 -7.59
C VAL A 88 13.81 3.09 -8.71
N GLY A 89 15.08 3.52 -8.74
CA GLY A 89 15.51 4.62 -9.61
C GLY A 89 14.70 5.88 -9.32
N ASP A 90 13.98 6.36 -10.32
CA ASP A 90 13.08 7.51 -10.27
C ASP A 90 11.60 7.10 -10.25
N HIS A 91 11.27 5.93 -9.71
CA HIS A 91 9.88 5.43 -9.62
C HIS A 91 9.50 5.10 -8.19
N LEU A 92 8.43 5.74 -7.71
CA LEU A 92 7.82 5.46 -6.42
C LEU A 92 6.57 4.61 -6.61
N TYR A 93 6.55 3.48 -5.93
CA TYR A 93 5.46 2.52 -5.94
C TYR A 93 4.82 2.45 -4.56
N VAL A 94 3.51 2.63 -4.48
CA VAL A 94 2.78 2.61 -3.20
C VAL A 94 1.72 1.51 -3.20
N ALA A 95 1.66 0.81 -2.08
CA ALA A 95 0.72 -0.24 -1.75
C ALA A 95 0.05 0.05 -0.40
N ASN A 96 -1.22 -0.29 -0.26
CA ASN A 96 -1.94 -0.13 1.01
C ASN A 96 -2.94 -1.26 1.25
N VAL A 97 -2.97 -1.77 2.48
CA VAL A 97 -4.02 -2.65 3.01
C VAL A 97 -4.43 -2.13 4.37
N GLY A 98 -5.72 -1.81 4.51
CA GLY A 98 -6.30 -1.25 5.73
C GLY A 98 -6.45 0.27 5.63
N ASP A 99 -6.45 0.94 6.79
CA ASP A 99 -6.75 2.36 6.89
C ASP A 99 -5.56 3.22 7.34
N SER A 100 -4.35 2.67 7.24
CA SER A 100 -3.15 3.50 7.11
C SER A 100 -3.15 4.24 5.76
N ARG A 101 -2.35 5.30 5.67
CA ARG A 101 -2.32 6.16 4.47
C ARG A 101 -0.91 6.62 4.12
N THR A 102 -0.56 6.51 2.83
CA THR A 102 0.61 7.17 2.25
C THR A 102 0.23 8.51 1.63
N VAL A 103 0.98 9.55 1.96
CA VAL A 103 0.82 10.90 1.38
C VAL A 103 2.21 11.40 0.97
N ILE A 104 2.32 12.01 -0.21
CA ILE A 104 3.55 12.69 -0.64
C ILE A 104 3.36 14.20 -0.66
N SER A 105 4.36 14.94 -0.20
CA SER A 105 4.43 16.39 -0.39
C SER A 105 5.09 16.69 -1.73
N LYS A 106 4.39 17.42 -2.59
CA LYS A 106 4.91 17.90 -3.87
C LYS A 106 5.13 19.40 -3.78
N GLY A 107 6.38 19.83 -3.84
CA GLY A 107 6.71 21.25 -4.00
C GLY A 107 6.16 21.78 -5.33
N GLY A 108 5.62 23.00 -5.30
CA GLY A 108 5.23 23.74 -6.51
C GLY A 108 6.42 23.91 -7.45
N LYS A 109 6.15 24.08 -8.75
CA LYS A 109 7.19 24.43 -9.72
C LYS A 109 7.77 25.78 -9.33
N GLY A 110 8.97 25.79 -8.77
CA GLY A 110 9.74 27.01 -8.64
C GLY A 110 10.12 27.50 -10.04
N ILE A 111 9.53 28.63 -10.44
CA ILE A 111 10.15 29.51 -11.44
C ILE A 111 11.48 29.92 -10.81
N SER A 112 12.57 29.85 -11.58
CA SER A 112 13.97 29.91 -11.17
C SER A 112 14.46 31.26 -10.60
N ASP A 113 13.59 31.99 -9.92
CA ASP A 113 13.81 33.35 -9.45
C ASP A 113 13.63 33.38 -7.93
N ALA A 114 14.51 34.13 -7.26
CA ALA A 114 14.69 34.14 -5.80
C ALA A 114 13.41 34.37 -4.97
N MET A 115 12.37 34.95 -5.59
CA MET A 115 11.05 35.15 -4.97
C MET A 115 10.26 33.84 -4.78
N SER A 116 10.56 32.81 -5.58
CA SER A 116 9.88 31.52 -5.51
C SER A 116 10.12 30.79 -4.19
N TYR A 117 11.31 30.91 -3.58
CA TYR A 117 11.61 30.29 -2.27
C TYR A 117 10.66 30.74 -1.15
N ILE A 118 10.10 31.95 -1.25
CA ILE A 118 9.24 32.54 -0.22
C ILE A 118 7.77 32.07 -0.38
N PHE A 119 7.35 31.64 -1.58
CA PHE A 119 5.97 31.28 -1.92
C PHE A 119 5.80 29.85 -2.46
N HIS A 120 6.68 28.90 -2.11
CA HIS A 120 6.51 27.50 -2.55
C HIS A 120 5.19 26.93 -2.01
N SER A 121 4.17 26.91 -2.86
CA SER A 121 2.95 26.16 -2.61
C SER A 121 3.29 24.67 -2.64
N THR A 122 3.27 24.02 -1.49
CA THR A 122 3.35 22.57 -1.39
C THR A 122 1.94 21.99 -1.45
N VAL A 123 1.78 20.92 -2.23
CA VAL A 123 0.52 20.18 -2.33
C VAL A 123 0.74 18.80 -1.74
N ALA A 124 -0.07 18.44 -0.74
CA ALA A 124 -0.15 17.09 -0.23
C ALA A 124 -0.99 16.24 -1.19
N ILE A 125 -0.42 15.17 -1.74
CA ILE A 125 -1.08 14.28 -2.68
C ILE A 125 -1.22 12.91 -2.01
N PRO A 126 -2.45 12.40 -1.82
CA PRO A 126 -2.65 11.04 -1.32
C PRO A 126 -2.17 10.03 -2.37
N LEU A 127 -1.39 9.05 -1.93
CA LEU A 127 -0.89 7.95 -2.78
C LEU A 127 -1.59 6.63 -2.48
N SER A 128 -2.52 6.63 -1.52
CA SER A 128 -3.34 5.47 -1.20
C SER A 128 -4.74 5.92 -0.79
N GLU A 129 -5.69 5.01 -0.93
CA GLU A 129 -7.03 5.17 -0.38
C GLU A 129 -7.23 4.20 0.79
N ASP A 130 -7.85 4.67 1.86
CA ASP A 130 -8.15 3.82 3.01
C ASP A 130 -9.17 2.75 2.62
N HIS A 131 -9.01 1.54 3.15
CA HIS A 131 -10.05 0.51 3.10
C HIS A 131 -10.97 0.67 4.29
N LYS A 132 -12.10 1.30 4.06
CA LYS A 132 -13.16 1.44 5.05
C LYS A 132 -14.33 0.53 4.66
N PRO A 133 -14.98 -0.15 5.62
CA PRO A 133 -16.10 -1.05 5.34
C PRO A 133 -17.27 -0.41 4.59
N ASN A 134 -17.43 0.92 4.69
CA ASN A 134 -18.49 1.68 4.03
C ASN A 134 -18.21 2.02 2.56
N ARG A 135 -17.01 1.76 2.04
CA ARG A 135 -16.75 1.90 0.61
C ARG A 135 -17.59 0.90 -0.18
N SER A 136 -18.06 1.30 -1.36
CA SER A 136 -19.01 0.50 -2.12
C SER A 136 -18.44 -0.85 -2.59
N ASP A 137 -17.15 -0.91 -2.91
CA ASP A 137 -16.43 -2.13 -3.26
C ASP A 137 -16.23 -3.05 -2.05
N GLU A 138 -15.71 -2.51 -0.94
CA GLU A 138 -15.49 -3.28 0.29
C GLU A 138 -16.80 -3.76 0.92
N ARG A 139 -17.83 -2.92 0.94
CA ARG A 139 -19.16 -3.30 1.41
C ARG A 139 -19.72 -4.47 0.61
N LYS A 140 -19.67 -4.40 -0.72
CA LYS A 140 -20.12 -5.50 -1.58
C LYS A 140 -19.35 -6.79 -1.30
N ARG A 141 -18.03 -6.69 -1.11
CA ARG A 141 -17.18 -7.84 -0.77
C ARG A 141 -17.59 -8.47 0.56
N ILE A 142 -17.83 -7.65 1.60
CA ILE A 142 -18.27 -8.09 2.92
C ILE A 142 -19.65 -8.76 2.84
N GLU A 143 -20.62 -8.11 2.19
CA GLU A 143 -21.99 -8.61 2.05
C GLU A 143 -22.05 -9.91 1.22
N SER A 144 -21.24 -10.01 0.16
CA SER A 144 -21.14 -11.23 -0.66
C SER A 144 -20.54 -12.43 0.10
N ALA A 145 -19.73 -12.16 1.13
CA ALA A 145 -19.19 -13.18 2.03
C ALA A 145 -20.16 -13.55 3.18
N GLY A 146 -21.38 -13.00 3.18
CA GLY A 146 -22.39 -13.22 4.23
C GLY A 146 -22.24 -12.32 5.46
N GLY A 147 -21.35 -11.33 5.42
CA GLY A 147 -21.18 -10.33 6.47
C GLY A 147 -22.16 -9.16 6.35
N VAL A 148 -22.16 -8.27 7.34
CA VAL A 148 -22.99 -7.05 7.36
C VAL A 148 -22.13 -5.87 7.79
N VAL A 149 -22.26 -4.73 7.11
CA VAL A 149 -21.66 -3.47 7.53
C VAL A 149 -22.66 -2.73 8.41
N MET A 150 -22.38 -2.68 9.71
CA MET A 150 -23.17 -1.90 10.66
C MET A 150 -22.56 -0.53 10.89
N TRP A 151 -23.42 0.47 11.10
CA TRP A 151 -23.03 1.82 11.45
C TRP A 151 -23.14 1.98 12.97
N ALA A 152 -22.12 2.54 13.60
CA ALA A 152 -22.16 3.03 14.97
C ALA A 152 -22.06 4.55 14.96
#